data_AF-A0A2T2S4C1-F1
#
_entry.id   AF-A0A2T2S4C1-F1
#
_cell.length_a   1.000
_cell.length_b   1.000
_cell.length_c   1.000
_cell.angle_alpha   90.00
_cell.angle_beta   90.00
_cell.angle_gamma   90.00
#
_symmetry.space_group_name_H-M   'P 1'
#
loop_
_entity.id
_entity.type
_entity.pdbx_description
1 polymer ?
#
loop_
_entity_poly.entity_id
_entity_poly.type
_entity_poly.pdbx_seq_one_letter_code
_entity_poly.pdbx_strand_id
1 'polypeptide(L)'
;MPDEPTELAVGESLVTSDEGDALRVETTRTDEYLFTTTYRDADTGTLRLALQVDITTGTTAVDPRSYDAEFWTLVVDGDRRPGADLKAALASFSDPGIEVNPDRREVRVYAEEG
;
A
#
# COMPACT_ATOMS: atom_id res chain seq x y z
N MET A 1 21.44 9.92 -8.82
CA MET A 1 21.62 10.31 -7.40
C MET A 1 20.71 9.37 -6.63
N PRO A 2 21.16 8.71 -5.56
CA PRO A 2 20.21 7.99 -4.71
C PRO A 2 19.31 9.07 -4.09
N ASP A 3 18.00 8.99 -4.32
CA ASP A 3 17.02 9.83 -3.66
C ASP A 3 17.23 9.70 -2.14
N GLU A 4 17.63 10.79 -1.50
CA GLU A 4 17.69 10.86 -0.04
C GLU A 4 16.30 10.48 0.50
N PRO A 5 16.20 9.58 1.51
CA PRO A 5 14.92 9.27 2.10
C PRO A 5 14.33 10.59 2.57
N THR A 6 13.16 10.96 2.06
CA THR A 6 12.50 12.21 2.46
C THR A 6 12.33 12.17 3.99
N GLU A 7 13.09 12.99 4.70
CA GLU A 7 13.10 13.04 6.16
C GLU A 7 11.80 13.68 6.67
N LEU A 8 10.72 12.90 6.70
CA LEU A 8 9.44 13.35 7.24
C LEU A 8 9.51 13.41 8.77
N ALA A 9 9.06 14.51 9.37
CA ALA A 9 8.82 14.56 10.81
C ALA A 9 7.61 13.69 11.21
N VAL A 10 7.54 13.24 12.46
CA VAL A 10 6.34 12.53 12.95
C VAL A 10 5.14 13.47 12.89
N GLY A 11 4.06 13.01 12.25
CA GLY A 11 2.87 13.79 11.94
C GLY A 11 2.94 14.53 10.59
N GLU A 12 4.06 14.49 9.89
CA GLU A 12 4.21 15.09 8.56
C GLU A 12 3.82 14.11 7.45
N SER A 13 3.28 14.67 6.36
CA SER A 13 2.78 13.92 5.21
C SER A 13 3.47 14.39 3.94
N LEU A 14 3.99 13.45 3.17
CA LEU A 14 4.40 13.65 1.78
C LEU A 14 3.25 13.22 0.87
N VAL A 15 2.83 14.09 -0.03
CA VAL A 15 1.90 13.73 -1.10
C VAL A 15 2.67 13.55 -2.39
N THR A 16 2.54 12.38 -3.00
CA THR A 16 3.06 12.07 -4.33
C THR A 16 1.88 11.84 -5.27
N SER A 17 1.66 12.79 -6.18
CA SER A 17 0.61 12.71 -7.21
C SER A 17 1.02 13.61 -8.36
N ASP A 18 1.09 13.05 -9.57
CA ASP A 18 1.39 13.83 -10.77
C ASP A 18 0.08 14.32 -11.43
N GLU A 19 0.17 15.34 -12.30
CA GLU A 19 -0.98 15.89 -12.99
C GLU A 19 -1.50 14.87 -14.02
N GLY A 20 -2.65 14.25 -13.72
CA GLY A 20 -3.26 13.20 -14.56
C GLY A 20 -3.17 11.79 -13.96
N ASP A 21 -2.60 11.64 -12.77
CA ASP A 21 -2.67 10.36 -12.03
C ASP A 21 -4.09 10.11 -11.52
N ALA A 22 -4.54 8.85 -11.58
CA ALA A 22 -5.84 8.45 -11.06
C ALA A 22 -5.86 8.37 -9.52
N LEU A 23 -4.69 8.29 -8.89
CA LEU A 23 -4.53 8.14 -7.45
C LEU A 23 -3.70 9.27 -6.87
N ARG A 24 -4.22 9.88 -5.81
CA ARG A 24 -3.47 10.69 -4.87
C ARG A 24 -2.82 9.78 -3.83
N VAL A 25 -1.50 9.68 -3.85
CA VAL A 25 -0.73 8.92 -2.85
C VAL A 25 -0.25 9.87 -1.76
N GLU A 26 -0.51 9.53 -0.50
CA GLU A 26 -0.11 10.33 0.66
C GLU A 26 0.55 9.43 1.70
N THR A 27 1.84 9.64 1.94
CA THR A 27 2.64 8.95 2.95
C THR A 27 2.82 9.85 4.16
N THR A 28 2.28 9.43 5.30
CA THR A 28 2.42 10.12 6.59
C THR A 28 3.32 9.34 7.50
N ARG A 29 4.31 9.99 8.12
CA ARG A 29 5.09 9.37 9.21
C ARG A 29 4.24 9.42 10.48
N THR A 30 3.56 8.32 10.80
CA THR A 30 2.66 8.24 11.95
C THR A 30 3.39 8.01 13.26
N ASP A 31 4.57 7.39 13.21
CA ASP A 31 5.44 7.17 14.37
C ASP A 31 6.92 7.20 13.94
N GLU A 32 7.86 7.06 14.87
CA GLU A 32 9.30 7.16 14.57
C GLU A 32 9.73 6.20 13.46
N TYR A 33 9.20 4.99 13.44
CA TYR A 33 9.52 3.97 12.43
C TYR A 33 8.30 3.53 11.61
N LEU A 34 7.19 4.23 11.74
CA LEU A 34 5.92 3.82 11.16
C LEU A 34 5.42 4.84 10.15
N PHE A 35 5.23 4.37 8.93
CA PHE A 35 4.72 5.19 7.83
C PHE A 35 3.40 4.64 7.35
N THR A 36 2.38 5.49 7.30
CA THR A 36 1.09 5.15 6.71
C THR A 36 0.99 5.76 5.33
N THR A 37 0.87 4.93 4.29
CA THR A 37 0.63 5.38 2.91
C THR A 37 -0.82 5.12 2.54
N THR A 38 -1.53 6.17 2.13
CA THR A 38 -2.92 6.09 1.66
C THR A 38 -2.99 6.37 0.17
N TYR A 39 -3.84 5.62 -0.52
CA TYR A 39 -4.13 5.77 -1.94
C TYR A 39 -5.58 6.21 -2.04
N ARG A 40 -5.80 7.45 -2.49
CA ARG A 40 -7.13 8.01 -2.67
C ARG A 40 -7.37 8.26 -4.14
N ASP A 41 -8.60 8.08 -4.58
CA ASP A 41 -9.04 8.55 -5.89
C ASP A 41 -8.79 10.06 -6.02
N ALA A 42 -8.10 10.48 -7.09
CA ALA A 42 -7.70 11.87 -7.26
C ALA A 42 -8.91 12.81 -7.49
N ASP A 43 -9.96 12.31 -8.16
CA ASP A 43 -11.16 13.07 -8.48
C ASP A 43 -12.15 13.10 -7.31
N THR A 44 -12.41 11.96 -6.69
CA THR A 44 -13.46 11.83 -5.65
C THR A 44 -12.94 11.92 -4.23
N GLY A 45 -11.63 11.74 -4.02
CA GLY A 45 -11.02 11.64 -2.69
C GLY A 45 -11.33 10.33 -1.95
N THR A 46 -11.99 9.37 -2.61
CA THR A 46 -12.35 8.08 -2.01
C THR A 46 -11.09 7.30 -1.64
N LEU A 47 -10.97 6.85 -0.40
CA LEU A 47 -9.89 5.97 0.03
C LEU A 47 -10.03 4.60 -0.67
N ARG A 48 -9.03 4.22 -1.44
CA ARG A 48 -8.97 2.94 -2.16
C ARG A 48 -8.06 1.92 -1.47
N LEU A 49 -7.05 2.38 -0.73
CA LEU A 49 -6.10 1.54 0.00
C LEU A 49 -5.40 2.32 1.09
N ALA A 50 -5.10 1.66 2.21
CA ALA A 50 -4.20 2.16 3.24
C ALA A 50 -3.19 1.08 3.61
N LEU A 51 -1.91 1.45 3.59
CA LEU A 51 -0.80 0.59 3.98
C LEU A 51 -0.02 1.22 5.12
N GLN A 52 0.57 0.37 5.93
CA GLN A 52 1.47 0.74 7.00
C GLN A 52 2.79 0.01 6.80
N VAL A 53 3.89 0.75 6.82
CA VAL A 53 5.25 0.24 6.66
C VAL A 53 5.99 0.47 7.96
N ASP A 54 6.48 -0.60 8.57
CA ASP A 54 7.40 -0.54 9.69
C ASP A 54 8.83 -0.69 9.15
N ILE A 55 9.62 0.38 9.24
CA ILE A 55 10.99 0.38 8.70
C ILE A 55 11.99 -0.34 9.61
N THR A 56 11.63 -0.66 10.86
CA THR A 56 12.51 -1.44 11.75
C THR A 56 12.52 -2.91 11.38
N THR A 57 11.36 -3.44 10.97
CA THR A 57 11.22 -4.84 10.56
C THR A 57 11.23 -5.00 9.04
N GLY A 58 11.01 -3.93 8.27
CA GLY A 58 10.77 -4.00 6.83
C GLY A 58 9.37 -4.49 6.48
N THR A 59 8.52 -4.76 7.48
CA THR A 59 7.21 -5.35 7.27
C THR A 59 6.21 -4.32 6.74
N THR A 60 5.48 -4.72 5.71
CA THR A 60 4.34 -3.96 5.18
C THR A 60 3.04 -4.64 5.59
N ALA A 61 2.10 -3.85 6.11
CA ALA A 61 0.75 -4.29 6.42
C ALA A 61 -0.26 -3.47 5.59
N VAL A 62 -1.36 -4.10 5.20
CA VAL A 62 -2.50 -3.41 4.57
C VAL A 62 -3.68 -3.48 5.52
N ASP A 63 -4.43 -2.39 5.67
CA ASP A 63 -5.72 -2.44 6.33
C ASP A 63 -6.77 -3.03 5.39
N PRO A 64 -7.30 -4.23 5.65
CA PRO A 64 -8.25 -4.90 4.75
C PRO A 64 -9.60 -4.20 4.68
N ARG A 65 -9.93 -3.30 5.61
CA ARG A 65 -11.17 -2.50 5.57
C ARG A 65 -11.08 -1.33 4.61
N SER A 66 -9.86 -0.87 4.33
CA SER A 66 -9.57 0.20 3.39
C SER A 66 -9.31 -0.31 1.96
N TYR A 67 -9.25 -1.63 1.76
CA TYR A 67 -9.04 -2.25 0.45
C TYR A 67 -10.30 -2.21 -0.40
N ASP A 68 -10.27 -1.45 -1.48
CA ASP A 68 -11.32 -1.39 -2.49
C ASP A 68 -11.13 -2.49 -3.54
N ALA A 69 -11.85 -3.60 -3.37
CA ALA A 69 -11.76 -4.78 -4.25
C ALA A 69 -12.36 -4.56 -5.65
N GLU A 70 -13.14 -3.49 -5.84
CA GLU A 70 -13.69 -3.11 -7.15
C GLU A 70 -12.66 -2.32 -7.97
N PHE A 71 -11.79 -1.57 -7.29
CA PHE A 71 -10.72 -0.79 -7.89
C PHE A 71 -9.44 -1.60 -8.08
N TRP A 72 -9.03 -2.36 -7.06
CA TRP A 72 -7.76 -3.09 -7.05
C TRP A 72 -7.91 -4.55 -7.48
N THR A 73 -7.00 -5.01 -8.32
CA THR A 73 -6.82 -6.43 -8.61
C THR A 73 -5.85 -7.04 -7.61
N LEU A 74 -6.31 -8.02 -6.81
CA LEU A 74 -5.44 -8.79 -5.94
C LEU A 74 -4.63 -9.80 -6.76
N VAL A 75 -3.34 -9.93 -6.48
CA VAL A 75 -2.46 -10.96 -7.07
C VAL A 75 -1.83 -11.73 -5.92
N VAL A 76 -2.10 -13.03 -5.83
CA VAL A 76 -1.62 -13.88 -4.74
C VAL A 76 -0.67 -14.92 -5.32
N ASP A 77 0.61 -14.87 -4.93
CA ASP A 77 1.64 -15.78 -5.48
C ASP A 77 1.68 -15.79 -7.01
N GLY A 78 1.51 -14.62 -7.63
CA GLY A 78 1.45 -14.45 -9.10
C GLY A 78 0.09 -14.77 -9.74
N ASP A 79 -0.87 -15.32 -8.99
CA ASP A 79 -2.22 -15.62 -9.48
C ASP A 79 -3.16 -14.43 -9.31
N ARG A 80 -3.73 -13.94 -10.42
CA ARG A 80 -4.64 -12.78 -10.41
C ARG A 80 -6.04 -13.17 -9.94
N ARG A 81 -6.51 -12.54 -8.87
CA ARG A 81 -7.79 -12.79 -8.22
C ARG A 81 -8.60 -11.48 -8.09
N PRO A 82 -9.21 -10.99 -9.17
CA PRO A 82 -10.04 -9.78 -9.10
C PRO A 82 -11.23 -9.99 -8.14
N GLY A 83 -11.51 -8.99 -7.28
CA GLY A 83 -12.60 -9.07 -6.30
C GLY A 83 -12.37 -10.05 -5.14
N ALA A 84 -11.17 -10.61 -5.00
CA ALA A 84 -10.88 -11.54 -3.91
C ALA A 84 -10.72 -10.82 -2.56
N ASP A 85 -11.04 -11.55 -1.49
CA ASP A 85 -10.92 -11.04 -0.12
C ASP A 85 -9.44 -10.95 0.29
N LEU A 86 -8.95 -9.73 0.44
CA LEU A 86 -7.56 -9.46 0.82
C LEU A 86 -7.21 -10.09 2.18
N LYS A 87 -8.15 -10.11 3.13
CA LYS A 87 -7.92 -10.69 4.46
C LYS A 87 -7.65 -12.19 4.36
N ALA A 88 -8.38 -12.91 3.52
CA ALA A 88 -8.14 -14.33 3.25
C ALA A 88 -6.79 -14.59 2.58
N ALA A 89 -6.36 -13.71 1.67
CA ALA A 89 -5.04 -13.81 1.05
C ALA A 89 -3.90 -13.59 2.05
N LEU A 90 -3.99 -12.55 2.89
CA LEU A 90 -3.00 -12.29 3.94
C LEU A 90 -2.93 -13.44 4.96
N ALA A 91 -4.07 -14.02 5.33
CA ALA A 91 -4.13 -15.15 6.25
C ALA A 91 -3.52 -16.45 5.69
N SER A 92 -3.24 -16.51 4.39
CA SER A 92 -2.62 -17.67 3.74
C SER A 92 -1.11 -17.75 3.96
N PHE A 93 -0.48 -16.69 4.44
CA PHE A 93 0.96 -16.62 4.68
C PHE A 93 1.25 -16.31 6.15
N SER A 94 2.31 -16.92 6.70
CA SER A 94 2.76 -16.59 8.06
C SER A 94 3.45 -15.24 8.13
N ASP A 95 4.15 -14.87 7.05
CA ASP A 95 4.82 -13.57 6.86
C ASP A 95 4.59 -13.13 5.40
N PRO A 96 3.50 -12.39 5.12
CA PRO A 96 3.17 -11.94 3.78
C PRO A 96 3.99 -10.71 3.38
N GLY A 97 4.73 -10.81 2.27
CA GLY A 97 5.23 -9.65 1.54
C GLY A 97 4.09 -8.98 0.77
N ILE A 98 4.07 -7.65 0.78
CA ILE A 98 3.03 -6.84 0.11
C ILE A 98 3.68 -5.82 -0.82
N GLU A 99 3.29 -5.85 -2.09
CA GLU A 99 3.68 -4.86 -3.08
C GLU A 99 2.44 -4.20 -3.71
N VAL A 100 2.44 -2.88 -3.83
CA VAL A 100 1.36 -2.12 -4.48
C VAL A 100 1.88 -1.51 -5.77
N ASN A 101 1.17 -1.75 -6.86
CA ASN A 101 1.46 -1.17 -8.16
C ASN A 101 0.27 -0.30 -8.60
N PRO A 102 0.34 1.03 -8.37
CA PRO A 102 -0.77 1.94 -8.65
C PRO A 102 -1.09 2.04 -10.15
N ASP A 103 -0.07 2.09 -11.02
CA ASP A 103 -0.25 2.16 -12.48
C ASP A 103 -1.10 1.00 -13.03
N ARG A 104 -0.89 -0.20 -12.49
CA ARG A 104 -1.61 -1.41 -12.90
C ARG A 104 -2.83 -1.70 -12.04
N ARG A 105 -3.05 -0.93 -10.97
CA ARG A 105 -4.07 -1.18 -9.94
C ARG A 105 -3.97 -2.59 -9.39
N GLU A 106 -2.75 -3.04 -9.09
CA GLU A 106 -2.47 -4.36 -8.54
C GLU A 106 -2.00 -4.24 -7.09
N VAL A 107 -2.55 -5.09 -6.22
CA VAL A 107 -2.00 -5.37 -4.88
C VAL A 107 -1.49 -6.80 -4.91
N ARG A 108 -0.19 -6.99 -4.67
CA ARG A 108 0.45 -8.30 -4.69
C ARG A 108 0.71 -8.77 -3.28
N VAL A 109 0.38 -10.02 -3.00
CA VAL A 109 0.64 -10.70 -1.75
C VAL A 109 1.39 -11.98 -2.07
N TYR A 110 2.54 -12.17 -1.42
CA TYR A 110 3.41 -13.33 -1.64
C TYR A 110 4.05 -13.74 -0.31
N ALA A 111 4.60 -14.95 -0.24
CA ALA A 111 5.43 -15.33 0.90
C ALA A 111 6.76 -14.57 0.82
N GLU A 112 7.14 -13.84 1.87
CA GLU A 112 8.48 -13.28 1.93
C GLU A 112 9.47 -14.43 2.17
N GLU A 113 10.43 -14.65 1.25
CA GLU A 113 11.48 -15.65 1.47
C GLU A 113 12.46 -15.11 2.51
N GLY A 114 12.40 -15.66 3.73
CA GLY A 114 13.32 -15.34 4.83
C GLY A 114 14.72 -15.92 4.69
#